data_AF-A0AAV4Z224-F1
#
_entry.id   AF-A0AAV4Z224-F1
#
_cell.length_a   1.000
_cell.length_b   1.000
_cell.length_c   1.000
_cell.angle_alpha   90.00
_cell.angle_beta   90.00
_cell.angle_gamma   90.00
#
_symmetry.space_group_name_H-M   'P 1'
#
loop_
_entity.id
_entity.type
_entity.pdbx_description
1 polymer ?
#
loop_
_entity_poly.entity_id
_entity_poly.type
_entity_poly.pdbx_seq_one_letter_code
_entity_poly.pdbx_strand_id
1 'polypeptide(L)'
;MKELVVKDNALINASYNLDLVEQRLILLAIVEARESGKGIDANDPLTVHAESYINHFSVHRNTAYQALKDACKDLFARQFSYQEQRPKGVANITSRWVSQIAYVDNSATVELIFAPAIIPLVTRLEEQFTSYELKQVSGLSSAYAIRLYEVLIAWRSTGKTPVIELSDFRQKLGVLETEYKRMYDFKKYVLDLAIKQINEHTDITVKVEQHKKGRSVSGFSFKFKQKQQPKIEKPVDPKRDPNTPDFFIPMTDAQRHLFAHKLSEMHEMSEYSVGTESYEDFAKRIADMLLEPEKFRTFYPLLVQAGFNY
;
A
#
# COMPACT_ATOMS: atom_id res chain seq x y z
N MET A 1 -10.81 3.81 3.18
CA MET A 1 -10.39 3.61 1.78
C MET A 1 -8.95 3.10 1.79
N LYS A 2 -8.45 2.42 0.75
CA LYS A 2 -7.02 2.05 0.73
C LYS A 2 -6.22 3.23 0.18
N GLU A 3 -5.39 3.85 1.00
CA GLU A 3 -4.47 4.92 0.61
C GLU A 3 -3.37 4.35 -0.28
N LEU A 4 -3.60 4.35 -1.60
CA LEU A 4 -2.70 3.75 -2.57
C LEU A 4 -1.76 4.79 -3.16
N VAL A 5 -0.47 4.52 -3.02
CA VAL A 5 0.59 5.22 -3.75
C VAL A 5 0.84 4.49 -5.06
N VAL A 6 0.93 5.24 -6.15
CA VAL A 6 1.23 4.73 -7.49
C VAL A 6 2.34 5.55 -8.12
N LYS A 7 3.37 4.87 -8.62
CA LYS A 7 4.54 5.47 -9.26
C LYS A 7 4.97 4.65 -10.45
N ASP A 8 5.37 5.31 -11.52
CA ASP A 8 5.92 4.69 -12.71
C ASP A 8 7.27 4.06 -12.40
N ASN A 9 7.57 2.91 -13.03
CA ASN A 9 8.83 2.22 -12.85
C ASN A 9 10.04 3.09 -13.25
N ALA A 10 9.92 4.01 -14.20
CA ALA A 10 10.95 4.97 -14.55
C ALA A 10 11.27 5.90 -13.37
N LEU A 11 10.24 6.37 -12.64
CA LEU A 11 10.44 7.16 -11.42
C LEU A 11 11.04 6.30 -10.31
N ILE A 12 10.58 5.05 -10.14
CA ILE A 12 11.19 4.14 -9.15
C ILE A 12 12.67 3.87 -9.46
N ASN A 13 13.05 3.76 -10.73
CA ASN A 13 14.44 3.53 -11.13
C ASN A 13 15.27 4.80 -11.30
N ALA A 14 14.66 5.99 -11.27
CA ALA A 14 15.38 7.25 -11.39
C ALA A 14 16.35 7.44 -10.22
N SER A 15 17.50 8.06 -10.52
CA SER A 15 18.45 8.46 -9.49
C SER A 15 18.05 9.82 -8.94
N TYR A 16 17.73 9.86 -7.66
CA TYR A 16 17.48 11.09 -6.92
C TYR A 16 17.82 10.91 -5.45
N ASN A 17 18.25 12.01 -4.83
CA ASN A 17 18.52 12.09 -3.41
C ASN A 17 17.47 13.00 -2.78
N LEU A 18 16.48 12.36 -2.13
CA LEU A 18 15.45 12.99 -1.33
C LEU A 18 15.57 12.47 0.10
N ASP A 19 15.48 13.36 1.06
CA ASP A 19 15.43 13.00 2.47
C ASP A 19 14.11 12.29 2.82
N LEU A 20 14.01 11.87 4.08
CA LEU A 20 12.83 11.15 4.55
C LEU A 20 11.54 11.99 4.46
N VAL A 21 11.61 13.26 4.83
CA VAL A 21 10.42 14.13 4.91
C VAL A 21 9.97 14.55 3.51
N GLU A 22 10.92 14.87 2.61
CA GLU A 22 10.70 15.11 1.18
C GLU A 22 10.01 13.90 0.53
N GLN A 23 10.47 12.67 0.79
CA GLN A 23 9.82 11.48 0.28
C GLN A 23 8.40 11.33 0.83
N ARG A 24 8.20 11.49 2.15
CA ARG A 24 6.88 11.40 2.79
C ARG A 24 5.92 12.46 2.28
N LEU A 25 6.38 13.68 2.05
CA LEU A 25 5.60 14.77 1.46
C LEU A 25 5.07 14.40 0.08
N ILE A 26 5.92 13.86 -0.79
CA ILE A 26 5.50 13.39 -2.13
C ILE A 26 4.47 12.27 -2.02
N LEU A 27 4.68 11.31 -1.11
CA LEU A 27 3.74 10.20 -0.91
C LEU A 27 2.36 10.70 -0.46
N LEU A 28 2.31 11.64 0.48
CA LEU A 28 1.06 12.26 0.92
C LEU A 28 0.37 13.02 -0.20
N ALA A 29 1.12 13.82 -0.98
CA ALA A 29 0.57 14.55 -2.10
C ALA A 29 -0.04 13.62 -3.18
N ILE A 30 0.61 12.47 -3.46
CA ILE A 30 0.08 11.47 -4.40
C ILE A 30 -1.22 10.84 -3.87
N VAL A 31 -1.30 10.55 -2.57
CA VAL A 31 -2.51 10.00 -1.95
C VAL A 31 -3.64 11.01 -1.97
N GLU A 32 -3.40 12.25 -1.54
CA GLU A 32 -4.39 13.32 -1.51
C GLU A 32 -4.97 13.61 -2.90
N ALA A 33 -4.12 13.67 -3.93
CA ALA A 33 -4.57 13.91 -5.30
C ALA A 33 -5.49 12.81 -5.83
N ARG A 34 -5.30 11.57 -5.36
CA ARG A 34 -6.16 10.43 -5.70
C ARG A 34 -7.47 10.47 -4.94
N GLU A 35 -7.43 10.73 -3.64
CA GLU A 35 -8.61 10.74 -2.78
C GLU A 35 -9.54 11.92 -3.08
N SER A 36 -8.98 13.08 -3.42
CA SER A 36 -9.76 14.26 -3.79
C SER A 36 -10.46 14.15 -5.16
N GLY A 37 -10.09 13.17 -6.00
CA GLY A 37 -10.66 12.97 -7.34
C GLY A 37 -10.37 14.09 -8.34
N LYS A 38 -9.61 15.11 -7.95
CA LYS A 38 -9.19 16.24 -8.80
C LYS A 38 -8.16 15.84 -9.85
N GLY A 39 -7.49 14.70 -9.64
CA GLY A 39 -6.34 14.31 -10.44
C GLY A 39 -5.10 15.12 -10.03
N ILE A 40 -4.01 14.93 -10.78
CA ILE A 40 -2.81 15.75 -10.64
C ILE A 40 -2.58 16.42 -11.99
N ASP A 41 -2.50 17.74 -12.00
CA ASP A 41 -2.07 18.50 -13.16
C ASP A 41 -0.92 19.46 -12.80
N ALA A 42 -0.51 20.27 -13.77
CA ALA A 42 0.66 21.17 -13.66
C ALA A 42 0.30 22.57 -13.14
N ASN A 43 -0.96 22.81 -12.79
CA ASN A 43 -1.50 24.13 -12.46
C ASN A 43 -2.19 24.17 -11.09
N ASP A 44 -2.81 23.05 -10.69
CA ASP A 44 -3.59 22.96 -9.47
C ASP A 44 -2.69 22.55 -8.27
N PRO A 45 -2.67 23.35 -7.20
CA PRO A 45 -1.93 23.00 -5.99
C PRO A 45 -2.52 21.79 -5.28
N LEU A 46 -1.64 20.89 -4.85
CA LEU A 46 -1.96 19.80 -3.94
C LEU A 46 -1.68 20.23 -2.51
N THR A 47 -2.70 20.17 -1.66
CA THR A 47 -2.62 20.58 -0.26
C THR A 47 -2.27 19.38 0.62
N VAL A 48 -1.18 19.46 1.38
CA VAL A 48 -0.81 18.46 2.39
C VAL A 48 -0.97 19.07 3.78
N HIS A 49 -1.83 18.44 4.59
CA HIS A 49 -2.06 18.85 5.97
C HIS A 49 -0.99 18.26 6.90
N ALA A 50 -0.50 19.08 7.85
CA ALA A 50 0.38 18.58 8.91
C ALA A 50 -0.27 17.46 9.73
N GLU A 51 -1.59 17.51 9.91
CA GLU A 51 -2.36 16.45 10.58
C GLU A 51 -2.25 15.11 9.85
N SER A 52 -2.35 15.09 8.52
CA SER A 52 -2.14 13.87 7.73
C SER A 52 -0.73 13.32 7.93
N TYR A 53 0.29 14.19 7.94
CA TYR A 53 1.67 13.79 8.21
C TYR A 53 1.85 13.18 9.61
N ILE A 54 1.22 13.75 10.63
CA ILE A 54 1.20 13.23 12.01
C ILE A 54 0.55 11.85 12.04
N ASN A 55 -0.63 11.71 11.45
CA ASN A 55 -1.43 10.50 11.51
C ASN A 55 -0.77 9.33 10.78
N HIS A 56 -0.21 9.55 9.59
CA HIS A 56 0.42 8.48 8.84
C HIS A 56 1.78 8.07 9.43
N PHE A 57 2.61 9.03 9.83
CA PHE A 57 4.02 8.76 10.16
C PHE A 57 4.35 8.84 11.65
N SER A 58 3.34 9.01 12.51
CA SER A 58 3.48 9.09 13.98
C SER A 58 4.53 10.11 14.43
N VAL A 59 4.60 11.25 13.75
CA VAL A 59 5.54 12.33 14.08
C VAL A 59 5.00 13.23 15.18
N HIS A 60 5.90 13.93 15.89
CA HIS A 60 5.50 14.82 16.96
C HIS A 60 4.74 16.05 16.40
N ARG A 61 3.53 16.30 16.93
CA ARG A 61 2.62 17.35 16.44
C ARG A 61 3.28 18.72 16.31
N ASN A 62 4.08 19.10 17.31
CA ASN A 62 4.69 20.43 17.39
C ASN A 62 5.74 20.70 16.31
N THR A 63 6.34 19.66 15.73
CA THR A 63 7.41 19.81 14.72
C THR A 63 6.98 19.40 13.32
N ALA A 64 5.81 18.77 13.19
CA ALA A 64 5.28 18.24 11.94
C ALA A 64 5.16 19.32 10.85
N TYR A 65 4.52 20.45 11.16
CA TYR A 65 4.32 21.53 10.18
C TYR A 65 5.65 22.14 9.73
N GLN A 66 6.55 22.43 10.68
CA GLN A 66 7.87 22.99 10.35
C GLN A 66 8.69 22.02 9.49
N ALA A 67 8.65 20.72 9.80
CA ALA A 67 9.31 19.70 8.99
C ALA A 67 8.77 19.66 7.55
N LEU A 68 7.45 19.74 7.35
CA LEU A 68 6.87 19.84 6.01
C LEU A 68 7.28 21.13 5.29
N LYS A 69 7.30 22.26 6.01
CA LYS A 69 7.70 23.56 5.47
C LYS A 69 9.13 23.52 4.93
N ASP A 70 10.05 22.97 5.70
CA ASP A 70 11.46 22.82 5.31
C ASP A 70 11.62 21.80 4.18
N ALA A 71 10.94 20.66 4.25
CA ALA A 71 10.95 19.66 3.17
C ALA A 71 10.42 20.21 1.84
N CYS A 72 9.40 21.07 1.84
CA CYS A 72 8.95 21.75 0.63
C CYS A 72 10.03 22.65 0.02
N LYS A 73 10.80 23.39 0.85
CA LYS A 73 11.90 24.25 0.35
C LYS A 73 12.99 23.41 -0.27
N ASP A 74 13.37 22.34 0.41
CA ASP A 74 14.40 21.43 -0.07
C ASP A 74 13.94 20.78 -1.37
N LEU A 75 12.71 20.23 -1.41
CA LEU A 75 12.14 19.58 -2.59
C LEU A 75 12.06 20.51 -3.81
N PHE A 76 11.78 21.80 -3.61
CA PHE A 76 11.80 22.80 -4.68
C PHE A 76 13.20 23.01 -5.27
N ALA A 77 14.25 22.91 -4.44
CA ALA A 77 15.63 22.96 -4.88
C ALA A 77 16.10 21.66 -5.58
N ARG A 78 15.37 20.54 -5.43
CA ARG A 78 15.72 19.25 -6.03
C ARG A 78 15.41 19.19 -7.52
N GLN A 79 16.18 18.35 -8.20
CA GLN A 79 15.93 17.91 -9.57
C GLN A 79 16.19 16.41 -9.67
N PHE A 80 15.65 15.79 -10.70
CA PHE A 80 15.93 14.40 -11.05
C PHE A 80 16.23 14.32 -12.54
N SER A 81 16.90 13.24 -12.93
CA SER A 81 17.16 12.95 -14.34
C SER A 81 16.75 11.52 -14.68
N TYR A 82 16.21 11.33 -15.87
CA TYR A 82 15.82 10.02 -16.39
C TYR A 82 16.02 9.97 -17.90
N GLN A 83 16.02 8.74 -18.42
CA GLN A 83 16.16 8.47 -19.83
C GLN A 83 14.81 8.07 -20.42
N GLU A 84 14.48 8.66 -21.56
CA GLU A 84 13.27 8.35 -22.31
C GLU A 84 13.65 7.91 -23.73
N GLN A 85 13.07 6.80 -24.18
CA GLN A 85 13.24 6.33 -25.56
C GLN A 85 12.40 7.20 -26.49
N ARG A 86 13.03 7.80 -27.50
CA ARG A 86 12.37 8.58 -28.55
C ARG A 86 12.65 7.96 -29.92
N PRO A 87 11.85 8.28 -30.96
CA PRO A 87 12.00 7.67 -32.29
C PRO A 87 13.40 7.77 -32.91
N LYS A 88 14.22 8.76 -32.48
CA LYS A 88 15.58 9.01 -32.98
C LYS A 88 16.69 8.73 -31.95
N GLY A 89 16.39 8.03 -30.85
CA GLY A 89 17.37 7.66 -29.82
C GLY A 89 16.92 7.99 -28.40
N VAL A 90 17.84 7.90 -27.46
CA VAL A 90 17.59 8.13 -26.02
C VAL A 90 17.71 9.62 -25.69
N ALA A 91 16.66 10.21 -25.13
CA ALA A 91 16.70 11.56 -24.57
C ALA A 91 17.07 11.51 -23.08
N ASN A 92 18.04 12.32 -22.66
CA ASN A 92 18.34 12.55 -21.25
C ASN A 92 17.56 13.78 -20.79
N ILE A 93 16.59 13.59 -19.90
CA ILE A 93 15.71 14.65 -19.41
C ILE A 93 16.10 14.98 -17.97
N THR A 94 16.21 16.27 -17.67
CA THR A 94 16.36 16.78 -16.31
C THR A 94 15.17 17.67 -15.98
N SER A 95 14.50 17.40 -14.86
CA SER A 95 13.33 18.16 -14.41
C SER A 95 13.37 18.42 -12.92
N ARG A 96 12.66 19.47 -12.49
CA ARG A 96 12.33 19.72 -11.09
C ARG A 96 11.26 18.73 -10.61
N TRP A 97 11.17 18.55 -9.29
CA TRP A 97 10.09 17.79 -8.67
C TRP A 97 8.79 18.59 -8.61
N VAL A 98 8.89 19.83 -8.14
CA VAL A 98 7.78 20.76 -7.99
C VAL A 98 8.08 22.05 -8.73
N SER A 99 7.06 22.65 -9.35
CA SER A 99 7.15 23.93 -10.05
C SER A 99 6.80 25.10 -9.12
N GLN A 100 6.02 24.84 -8.07
CA GLN A 100 5.58 25.82 -7.09
C GLN A 100 5.40 25.16 -5.72
N ILE A 101 5.67 25.93 -4.66
CA ILE A 101 5.35 25.59 -3.27
C ILE A 101 4.70 26.79 -2.59
N ALA A 102 3.81 26.54 -1.62
CA ALA A 102 3.25 27.57 -0.75
C ALA A 102 3.02 27.03 0.66
N TYR A 103 2.87 27.94 1.62
CA TYR A 103 2.66 27.63 3.03
C TYR A 103 1.52 28.46 3.56
N VAL A 104 0.57 27.81 4.24
CA VAL A 104 -0.56 28.48 4.86
C VAL A 104 -0.50 28.24 6.36
N ASP A 105 0.19 29.14 7.06
CA ASP A 105 0.50 29.00 8.49
C ASP A 105 -0.79 28.87 9.34
N ASN A 106 -1.87 29.58 8.97
CA ASN A 106 -3.15 29.56 9.69
C ASN A 106 -3.85 28.20 9.68
N SER A 107 -3.67 27.41 8.61
CA SER A 107 -4.26 26.07 8.45
C SER A 107 -3.25 24.94 8.68
N ALA A 108 -1.99 25.26 8.98
CA ALA A 108 -0.88 24.31 9.07
C ALA A 108 -0.81 23.39 7.84
N THR A 109 -1.00 23.96 6.65
CA THR A 109 -0.93 23.25 5.37
C THR A 109 0.23 23.74 4.53
N VAL A 110 0.78 22.81 3.75
CA VAL A 110 1.72 23.12 2.67
C VAL A 110 1.06 22.78 1.36
N GLU A 111 1.36 23.54 0.32
CA GLU A 111 0.84 23.34 -1.02
C GLU A 111 2.00 23.15 -2.00
N LEU A 112 1.84 22.25 -2.96
CA LEU A 112 2.82 22.04 -4.01
C LEU A 112 2.15 21.77 -5.35
N ILE A 113 2.78 22.23 -6.42
CA ILE A 113 2.42 21.86 -7.80
C ILE A 113 3.54 20.98 -8.34
N PHE A 114 3.22 19.77 -8.78
CA PHE A 114 4.20 18.90 -9.42
C PHE A 114 4.65 19.49 -10.75
N ALA A 115 5.94 19.35 -11.05
CA ALA A 115 6.44 19.73 -12.37
C ALA A 115 5.77 18.86 -13.47
N PRO A 116 5.54 19.40 -14.67
CA PRO A 116 4.87 18.67 -15.76
C PRO A 116 5.44 17.28 -16.07
N ALA A 117 6.75 17.10 -15.91
CA ALA A 117 7.42 15.82 -16.16
C ALA A 117 7.12 14.73 -15.12
N ILE A 118 6.77 15.11 -13.87
CA ILE A 118 6.43 14.15 -12.81
C ILE A 118 5.01 13.62 -12.98
N ILE A 119 4.07 14.45 -13.45
CA ILE A 119 2.66 14.12 -13.56
C ILE A 119 2.41 12.76 -14.24
N PRO A 120 2.93 12.46 -15.45
CA PRO A 120 2.71 11.17 -16.07
C PRO A 120 3.29 10.00 -15.26
N LEU A 121 4.31 10.26 -14.43
CA LEU A 121 4.98 9.26 -13.60
C LEU A 121 4.25 8.95 -12.29
N VAL A 122 3.22 9.72 -11.91
CA VAL A 122 2.48 9.53 -10.65
C VAL A 122 0.95 9.43 -10.84
N THR A 123 0.43 9.80 -12.02
CA THR A 123 -1.02 9.80 -12.30
C THR A 123 -1.51 8.53 -12.98
N ARG A 124 -0.76 7.99 -13.94
CA ARG A 124 -1.31 6.95 -14.80
C ARG A 124 -1.37 5.62 -14.07
N LEU A 125 -2.38 4.82 -14.42
CA LEU A 125 -2.59 3.46 -13.96
C LEU A 125 -2.38 2.54 -15.16
N GLU A 126 -1.14 2.45 -15.64
CA GLU A 126 -0.76 1.49 -16.68
C GLU A 126 -0.08 0.25 -16.05
N GLU A 127 0.09 -0.82 -16.82
CA GLU A 127 0.73 -2.07 -16.35
C GLU A 127 2.17 -1.87 -15.84
N GLN A 128 2.84 -0.78 -16.24
CA GLN A 128 4.22 -0.45 -15.87
C GLN A 128 4.34 0.33 -14.54
N PHE A 129 3.27 0.42 -13.76
CA PHE A 129 3.25 1.15 -12.50
C PHE A 129 3.45 0.23 -11.29
N THR A 130 4.21 0.74 -10.32
CA THR A 130 4.36 0.15 -9.00
C THR A 130 3.31 0.77 -8.07
N SER A 131 2.46 -0.08 -7.47
CA SER A 131 1.44 0.35 -6.50
C SER A 131 1.60 -0.32 -5.13
N TYR A 132 1.44 0.44 -4.06
CA TYR A 132 1.43 -0.06 -2.68
C TYR A 132 0.63 0.83 -1.74
N GLU A 133 0.20 0.28 -0.61
CA GLU A 133 -0.52 1.04 0.42
C GLU A 133 0.47 1.92 1.21
N LEU A 134 0.13 3.19 1.46
CA LEU A 134 0.98 4.15 2.18
C LEU A 134 1.47 3.60 3.53
N LYS A 135 0.60 2.86 4.22
CA LYS A 135 0.90 2.20 5.50
C LYS A 135 2.13 1.28 5.47
N GLN A 136 2.51 0.76 4.30
CA GLN A 136 3.66 -0.12 4.17
C GLN A 136 4.98 0.62 4.36
N VAL A 137 5.02 1.90 3.99
CA VAL A 137 6.21 2.73 4.12
C VAL A 137 6.14 3.70 5.29
N SER A 138 5.00 3.77 5.98
CA SER A 138 4.79 4.75 7.05
C SER A 138 5.64 4.48 8.30
N GLY A 139 5.86 3.20 8.62
CA GLY A 139 6.75 2.77 9.70
C GLY A 139 8.24 2.83 9.35
N LEU A 140 8.61 3.16 8.11
CA LEU A 140 10.00 3.26 7.68
C LEU A 140 10.55 4.63 8.08
N SER A 141 11.65 4.64 8.85
CA SER A 141 12.32 5.84 9.34
C SER A 141 13.60 6.19 8.57
N SER A 142 13.99 5.36 7.61
CA SER A 142 15.10 5.64 6.70
C SER A 142 14.60 5.94 5.29
N ALA A 143 15.10 7.02 4.68
CA ALA A 143 14.88 7.33 3.28
C ALA A 143 15.32 6.17 2.36
N TYR A 144 16.42 5.48 2.72
CA TYR A 144 16.90 4.29 2.01
C TYR A 144 15.96 3.09 2.13
N ALA A 145 15.27 2.95 3.27
CA ALA A 145 14.31 1.86 3.46
C ALA A 145 13.07 2.03 2.57
N ILE A 146 12.55 3.26 2.45
CA ILE A 146 11.45 3.58 1.53
C ILE A 146 11.86 3.26 0.10
N ARG A 147 13.02 3.76 -0.35
CA ARG A 147 13.54 3.51 -1.70
C ARG A 147 13.75 2.02 -1.99
N LEU A 148 14.36 1.29 -1.04
CA LEU A 148 14.55 -0.15 -1.20
C LEU A 148 13.21 -0.87 -1.30
N TYR A 149 12.22 -0.52 -0.46
CA TYR A 149 10.88 -1.11 -0.55
C TYR A 149 10.24 -0.88 -1.92
N GLU A 150 10.28 0.36 -2.42
CA GLU A 150 9.74 0.71 -3.74
C GLU A 150 10.41 -0.10 -4.87
N VAL A 151 11.75 -0.20 -4.86
CA VAL A 151 12.51 -1.00 -5.83
C VAL A 151 12.10 -2.47 -5.77
N LEU A 152 11.85 -3.03 -4.58
CA LEU A 152 11.45 -4.42 -4.44
C LEU A 152 10.01 -4.67 -4.91
N ILE A 153 9.07 -3.79 -4.57
CA ILE A 153 7.66 -3.96 -4.94
C ILE A 153 7.44 -3.82 -6.45
N ALA A 154 8.31 -3.11 -7.18
CA ALA A 154 8.33 -3.15 -8.64
C ALA A 154 8.50 -4.57 -9.21
N TRP A 155 9.08 -5.50 -8.44
CA TRP A 155 9.26 -6.92 -8.80
C TRP A 155 8.29 -7.85 -8.06
N ARG A 156 7.19 -7.34 -7.49
CA ARG A 156 6.26 -8.11 -6.64
C ARG A 156 5.72 -9.37 -7.33
N SER A 157 5.44 -9.31 -8.64
CA SER A 157 4.97 -10.47 -9.43
C SER A 157 6.00 -11.59 -9.53
N THR A 158 7.29 -11.25 -9.54
CA THR A 158 8.40 -12.21 -9.69
C THR A 158 8.91 -12.71 -8.34
N GLY A 159 8.75 -11.91 -7.27
CA GLY A 159 9.22 -12.23 -5.92
C GLY A 159 10.74 -12.18 -5.73
N LYS A 160 11.47 -11.72 -6.75
CA LYS A 160 12.92 -11.52 -6.72
C LYS A 160 13.36 -10.45 -7.70
N THR A 161 14.46 -9.77 -7.41
CA THR A 161 15.11 -8.83 -8.34
C THR A 161 16.16 -9.55 -9.18
N PRO A 162 16.50 -9.02 -10.37
CA PRO A 162 17.75 -9.36 -11.03
C PRO A 162 18.95 -8.94 -10.16
N VAL A 163 20.16 -9.35 -10.57
CA VAL A 163 21.39 -8.83 -9.97
C VAL A 163 21.52 -7.36 -10.37
N ILE A 164 21.45 -6.47 -9.39
CA ILE A 164 21.63 -5.03 -9.55
C ILE A 164 23.10 -4.73 -9.27
N GLU A 165 23.78 -4.08 -10.21
CA GLU A 165 25.18 -3.68 -10.02
C GLU A 165 25.32 -2.68 -8.87
N LEU A 166 26.45 -2.71 -8.17
CA LEU A 166 26.66 -1.90 -6.98
C LEU A 166 26.48 -0.39 -7.23
N SER A 167 26.96 0.12 -8.37
CA SER A 167 26.82 1.52 -8.75
C SER A 167 25.35 1.89 -8.97
N ASP A 168 24.64 1.13 -9.80
CA ASP A 168 23.21 1.32 -10.08
C ASP A 168 22.38 1.22 -8.80
N PHE A 169 22.65 0.22 -7.96
CA PHE A 169 21.94 0.04 -6.69
C PHE A 169 22.11 1.24 -5.75
N ARG A 170 23.32 1.79 -5.65
CA ARG A 170 23.57 3.00 -4.85
C ARG A 170 22.83 4.20 -5.39
N GLN A 171 22.83 4.40 -6.71
CA GLN A 171 22.12 5.49 -7.38
C GLN A 171 20.61 5.40 -7.19
N LYS A 172 20.03 4.20 -7.28
CA LYS A 172 18.58 3.96 -7.06
C LYS A 172 18.15 4.27 -5.64
N LEU A 173 18.99 3.94 -4.65
CA LEU A 173 18.75 4.28 -3.25
C LEU A 173 19.01 5.77 -2.95
N GLY A 174 19.54 6.55 -3.88
CA GLY A 174 19.86 7.96 -3.67
C GLY A 174 21.14 8.20 -2.88
N VAL A 175 22.00 7.19 -2.75
CA VAL A 175 23.29 7.31 -2.05
C VAL A 175 24.29 8.02 -2.96
N LEU A 176 24.87 9.12 -2.50
CA LEU A 176 25.85 9.87 -3.27
C LEU A 176 27.16 9.08 -3.41
N GLU A 177 27.94 9.37 -4.46
CA GLU A 177 29.26 8.75 -4.67
C GLU A 177 30.25 9.07 -3.55
N THR A 178 30.03 10.19 -2.85
CA THR A 178 30.85 10.65 -1.73
C THR A 178 30.52 9.97 -0.41
N GLU A 179 29.33 9.39 -0.26
CA GLU A 179 28.81 8.83 0.98
C GLU A 179 29.17 7.34 1.13
N TYR A 180 29.34 6.84 2.35
CA TYR A 180 29.50 5.40 2.63
C TYR A 180 30.45 4.66 1.66
N LYS A 181 31.62 5.26 1.37
CA LYS A 181 32.58 4.74 0.39
C LYS A 181 33.08 3.33 0.76
N ARG A 182 33.17 3.04 2.05
CA ARG A 182 33.52 1.71 2.55
C ARG A 182 32.31 0.80 2.47
N MET A 183 32.48 -0.38 1.91
CA MET A 183 31.41 -1.40 1.81
C MET A 183 30.79 -1.73 3.18
N TYR A 184 31.59 -1.72 4.25
CA TYR A 184 31.09 -1.92 5.61
C TYR A 184 30.08 -0.84 6.01
N ASP A 185 30.39 0.45 5.78
CA ASP A 185 29.51 1.56 6.12
C ASP A 185 28.24 1.55 5.26
N PHE A 186 28.38 1.25 3.96
CA PHE A 186 27.23 1.09 3.07
C PHE A 186 26.28 -0.01 3.57
N LYS A 187 26.82 -1.16 3.96
CA LYS A 187 25.99 -2.23 4.50
C LYS A 187 25.29 -1.82 5.79
N LYS A 188 26.05 -1.30 6.76
CA LYS A 188 25.55 -0.97 8.08
C LYS A 188 24.48 0.12 8.06
N TYR A 189 24.71 1.21 7.34
CA TYR A 189 23.86 2.41 7.40
C TYR A 189 22.81 2.49 6.29
N VAL A 190 22.97 1.72 5.21
CA VAL A 190 22.04 1.72 4.07
C VAL A 190 21.34 0.38 3.95
N LEU A 191 22.07 -0.68 3.59
CA LEU A 191 21.47 -1.95 3.20
C LEU A 191 20.82 -2.70 4.37
N ASP A 192 21.57 -2.98 5.42
CA ASP A 192 21.13 -3.80 6.55
C ASP A 192 20.05 -3.06 7.36
N LEU A 193 20.22 -1.74 7.51
CA LEU A 193 19.20 -0.87 8.11
C LEU A 193 17.88 -0.93 7.33
N ALA A 194 17.94 -0.77 6.01
CA ALA A 194 16.75 -0.81 5.16
C ALA A 194 16.07 -2.18 5.19
N ILE A 195 16.83 -3.28 5.07
CA ILE A 195 16.28 -4.64 5.13
C ILE A 195 15.63 -4.91 6.48
N LYS A 196 16.26 -4.48 7.58
CA LYS A 196 15.70 -4.63 8.92
C LYS A 196 14.34 -3.93 9.02
N GLN A 197 14.27 -2.65 8.66
CA GLN A 197 13.01 -1.90 8.73
C GLN A 197 11.92 -2.49 7.82
N ILE A 198 12.28 -2.92 6.61
CA ILE A 198 11.31 -3.57 5.70
C ILE A 198 10.77 -4.86 6.33
N ASN A 199 11.65 -5.70 6.87
CA ASN A 199 11.28 -6.96 7.51
C ASN A 199 10.47 -6.76 8.79
N GLU A 200 10.58 -5.63 9.48
CA GLU A 200 9.83 -5.34 10.71
C GLU A 200 8.49 -4.66 10.41
N HIS A 201 8.45 -3.71 9.47
CA HIS A 201 7.33 -2.76 9.35
C HIS A 201 6.49 -2.91 8.07
N THR A 202 6.90 -3.72 7.09
CA THR A 202 6.18 -3.86 5.80
C THR A 202 5.45 -5.20 5.67
N ASP A 203 4.66 -5.34 4.60
CA ASP A 203 3.98 -6.56 4.17
C ASP A 203 4.90 -7.62 3.55
N ILE A 204 6.21 -7.40 3.46
CA ILE A 204 7.15 -8.35 2.86
C ILE A 204 8.28 -8.73 3.82
N THR A 205 8.81 -9.93 3.62
CA THR A 205 10.07 -10.37 4.21
C THR A 205 11.09 -10.58 3.10
N VAL A 206 12.23 -9.90 3.21
CA VAL A 206 13.30 -9.79 2.23
C VAL A 206 14.57 -10.46 2.74
N LYS A 207 15.24 -11.16 1.82
CA LYS A 207 16.60 -11.67 1.99
C LYS A 207 17.48 -11.14 0.86
N VAL A 208 18.66 -10.67 1.23
CA VAL A 208 19.67 -10.19 0.27
C VAL A 208 20.67 -11.29 -0.06
N GLU A 209 21.04 -11.37 -1.32
CA GLU A 209 22.12 -12.18 -1.84
C GLU A 209 23.20 -11.25 -2.39
N GLN A 210 24.42 -11.38 -1.87
CA GLN A 210 25.55 -10.57 -2.28
C GLN A 210 26.35 -11.29 -3.36
N HIS A 211 26.63 -10.59 -4.46
CA HIS A 211 27.46 -11.08 -5.56
C HIS A 211 28.85 -10.45 -5.51
N LYS A 212 29.88 -11.26 -5.76
CA LYS A 212 31.28 -10.81 -5.74
C LYS A 212 31.96 -11.12 -7.06
N LYS A 213 32.85 -10.22 -7.49
CA LYS A 213 33.85 -10.47 -8.53
C LYS A 213 35.22 -10.43 -7.85
N GLY A 214 35.78 -11.60 -7.58
CA GLY A 214 36.98 -11.75 -6.74
C GLY A 214 36.73 -11.31 -5.28
N ARG A 215 37.56 -10.38 -4.78
CA ARG A 215 37.42 -9.84 -3.41
C ARG A 215 36.37 -8.73 -3.30
N SER A 216 35.99 -8.11 -4.42
CA SER A 216 35.10 -6.95 -4.46
C SER A 216 33.64 -7.36 -4.64
N VAL A 217 32.75 -6.61 -4.01
CA VAL A 217 31.29 -6.77 -4.18
C VAL A 217 30.90 -6.16 -5.52
N SER A 218 30.26 -6.94 -6.40
CA SER A 218 29.83 -6.48 -7.72
C SER A 218 28.38 -6.02 -7.74
N GLY A 219 27.54 -6.56 -6.86
CA GLY A 219 26.12 -6.23 -6.84
C GLY A 219 25.31 -7.03 -5.84
N PHE A 220 24.01 -6.81 -5.83
CA PHE A 220 23.05 -7.45 -4.93
C PHE A 220 21.84 -7.94 -5.70
N SER A 221 21.27 -9.06 -5.27
CA SER A 221 19.92 -9.48 -5.64
C SER A 221 19.09 -9.73 -4.39
N PHE A 222 17.78 -9.61 -4.52
CA PHE A 222 16.86 -9.75 -3.40
C PHE A 222 15.83 -10.83 -3.72
N LYS A 223 15.51 -11.65 -2.71
CA LYS A 223 14.37 -12.57 -2.73
C LYS A 223 13.43 -12.16 -1.63
N PHE A 224 12.15 -12.10 -1.92
CA PHE A 224 11.17 -11.65 -0.94
C PHE A 224 9.84 -12.37 -1.08
N LYS A 225 9.11 -12.44 0.03
CA LYS A 225 7.80 -13.08 0.11
C LYS A 225 6.84 -12.15 0.84
N GLN A 226 5.58 -12.18 0.42
CA GLN A 226 4.53 -11.48 1.14
C GLN A 226 4.30 -12.18 2.49
N LYS A 227 4.27 -11.41 3.57
CA LYS A 227 3.89 -11.88 4.88
C LYS A 227 2.40 -12.24 4.83
N GLN A 228 2.06 -13.35 5.46
CA GLN A 228 0.65 -13.64 5.72
C GLN A 228 0.15 -12.52 6.64
N GLN A 229 -0.83 -11.74 6.17
CA GLN A 229 -1.47 -10.76 7.03
C GLN A 229 -2.15 -11.55 8.16
N PRO A 230 -1.88 -11.24 9.44
CA PRO A 230 -2.76 -11.72 10.50
C PRO A 230 -4.17 -11.25 10.14
N LYS A 231 -5.14 -12.18 10.09
CA LYS A 231 -6.56 -11.81 9.98
C LYS A 231 -6.81 -10.81 11.10
N ILE A 232 -7.14 -9.56 10.75
CA ILE A 232 -7.44 -8.52 11.72
C ILE A 232 -8.70 -8.99 12.44
N GLU A 233 -8.55 -9.53 13.66
CA GLU A 233 -9.65 -9.61 14.60
C GLU A 233 -10.08 -8.17 14.87
N LYS A 234 -11.24 -7.78 14.32
CA LYS A 234 -11.79 -6.44 14.54
C LYS A 234 -11.89 -6.22 16.06
N PRO A 235 -11.41 -5.08 16.60
CA PRO A 235 -11.57 -4.79 18.02
C PRO A 235 -13.05 -4.81 18.37
N VAL A 236 -13.41 -5.63 19.34
CA VAL A 236 -14.78 -5.74 19.87
C VAL A 236 -15.06 -4.46 20.66
N ASP A 237 -15.98 -3.65 20.16
CA ASP A 237 -16.49 -2.45 20.83
C ASP A 237 -16.99 -2.81 22.25
N PRO A 238 -16.55 -2.10 23.32
CA PRO A 238 -16.89 -2.45 24.71
C PRO A 238 -18.34 -2.14 25.12
N LYS A 239 -19.21 -1.76 24.17
CA LYS A 239 -20.66 -1.58 24.35
C LYS A 239 -21.48 -2.63 23.59
N ARG A 240 -21.03 -3.87 23.57
CA ARG A 240 -21.75 -4.99 22.92
C ARG A 240 -22.66 -5.69 23.92
N ASP A 241 -23.94 -5.78 23.59
CA ASP A 241 -24.92 -6.57 24.31
C ASP A 241 -24.53 -8.07 24.24
N PRO A 242 -24.29 -8.75 25.38
CA PRO A 242 -23.84 -10.13 25.40
C PRO A 242 -24.84 -11.14 24.82
N ASN A 243 -26.10 -10.76 24.56
CA ASN A 243 -27.14 -11.67 24.07
C ASN A 243 -27.50 -11.55 22.58
N THR A 244 -26.74 -10.79 21.77
CA THR A 244 -27.00 -10.72 20.32
C THR A 244 -25.78 -11.16 19.50
N PRO A 245 -25.76 -12.38 18.94
CA PRO A 245 -24.71 -12.79 18.01
C PRO A 245 -24.86 -12.07 16.66
N ASP A 246 -24.06 -11.01 16.44
CA ASP A 246 -23.82 -10.44 15.11
C ASP A 246 -22.91 -11.36 14.26
N PHE A 247 -23.39 -12.56 13.94
CA PHE A 247 -22.66 -13.56 13.16
C PHE A 247 -23.44 -13.87 11.88
N PHE A 248 -23.22 -13.07 10.83
CA PHE A 248 -23.58 -13.47 9.47
C PHE A 248 -22.31 -13.99 8.80
N ILE A 249 -22.22 -15.31 8.66
CA ILE A 249 -21.17 -15.94 7.86
C ILE A 249 -21.72 -16.11 6.44
N PRO A 250 -21.12 -15.50 5.41
CA PRO A 250 -21.55 -15.75 4.04
C PRO A 250 -21.28 -17.22 3.68
N MET A 251 -22.34 -17.98 3.41
CA MET A 251 -22.27 -19.34 2.88
C MET A 251 -21.91 -19.32 1.38
N THR A 252 -21.18 -20.33 0.91
CA THR A 252 -21.08 -20.58 -0.54
C THR A 252 -22.45 -21.01 -1.09
N ASP A 253 -22.73 -20.75 -2.38
CA ASP A 253 -24.01 -21.14 -3.00
C ASP A 253 -24.31 -22.63 -2.81
N ALA A 254 -23.30 -23.50 -2.97
CA ALA A 254 -23.44 -24.93 -2.77
C ALA A 254 -23.83 -25.30 -1.33
N GLN A 255 -23.22 -24.65 -0.32
CA GLN A 255 -23.59 -24.85 1.08
C GLN A 255 -25.00 -24.33 1.36
N ARG A 256 -25.34 -23.14 0.84
CA ARG A 256 -26.65 -22.52 1.03
C ARG A 256 -27.77 -23.44 0.53
N HIS A 257 -27.65 -23.97 -0.68
CA HIS A 257 -28.64 -24.88 -1.24
C HIS A 257 -28.68 -26.23 -0.51
N LEU A 258 -27.53 -26.78 -0.10
CA LEU A 258 -27.46 -28.02 0.68
C LEU A 258 -28.20 -27.90 2.02
N PHE A 259 -27.94 -26.82 2.77
CA PHE A 259 -28.57 -26.62 4.07
C PHE A 259 -30.02 -26.18 3.95
N ALA A 260 -30.38 -25.41 2.92
CA ALA A 260 -31.77 -25.08 2.66
C ALA A 260 -32.63 -26.32 2.35
N HIS A 261 -32.08 -27.29 1.62
CA HIS A 261 -32.74 -28.58 1.41
C HIS A 261 -32.94 -29.34 2.73
N LYS A 262 -31.89 -29.44 3.56
CA LYS A 262 -31.99 -30.10 4.88
C LYS A 262 -33.02 -29.42 5.79
N LEU A 263 -33.03 -28.09 5.80
CA LEU A 263 -33.98 -27.31 6.59
C LEU A 263 -35.42 -27.49 6.09
N SER A 264 -35.64 -27.62 4.77
CA SER A 264 -37.00 -27.79 4.22
C SER A 264 -37.71 -29.04 4.73
N GLU A 265 -36.95 -30.07 5.13
CA GLU A 265 -37.46 -31.35 5.64
C GLU A 265 -37.56 -31.38 7.18
N MET A 266 -37.13 -30.33 7.88
CA MET A 266 -37.20 -30.25 9.34
C MET A 266 -38.60 -29.88 9.81
N HIS A 267 -39.10 -30.56 10.83
CA HIS A 267 -40.44 -30.32 11.38
C HIS A 267 -40.57 -28.87 11.90
N GLU A 268 -39.50 -28.35 12.50
CA GLU A 268 -39.39 -26.99 13.03
C GLU A 268 -39.52 -25.91 11.95
N MET A 269 -39.26 -26.24 10.68
CA MET A 269 -39.39 -25.32 9.55
C MET A 269 -40.79 -25.30 8.94
N SER A 270 -41.70 -26.19 9.37
CA SER A 270 -43.06 -26.30 8.81
C SER A 270 -43.87 -25.01 8.91
N GLU A 271 -43.63 -24.19 9.95
CA GLU A 271 -44.31 -22.89 10.14
C GLU A 271 -43.93 -21.85 9.07
N TYR A 272 -42.76 -22.01 8.46
CA TYR A 272 -42.29 -21.14 7.39
C TYR A 272 -42.76 -21.61 6.02
N SER A 273 -43.35 -22.81 5.94
CA SER A 273 -43.88 -23.37 4.71
C SER A 273 -45.23 -22.75 4.32
N VAL A 274 -45.48 -22.56 3.02
CA VAL A 274 -46.69 -21.91 2.50
C VAL A 274 -47.56 -22.91 1.74
N GLY A 275 -48.71 -23.26 2.33
CA GLY A 275 -49.81 -23.98 1.66
C GLY A 275 -49.46 -25.40 1.21
N THR A 276 -49.71 -25.72 -0.07
CA THR A 276 -49.42 -27.04 -0.68
C THR A 276 -48.07 -27.08 -1.42
N GLU A 277 -47.09 -26.28 -1.00
CA GLU A 277 -45.79 -26.22 -1.68
C GLU A 277 -45.00 -27.53 -1.55
N SER A 278 -44.19 -27.83 -2.57
CA SER A 278 -43.29 -28.97 -2.56
C SER A 278 -42.06 -28.69 -1.67
N TYR A 279 -41.44 -29.74 -1.13
CA TYR A 279 -40.20 -29.61 -0.37
C TYR A 279 -39.08 -28.96 -1.19
N GLU A 280 -39.01 -29.23 -2.50
CA GLU A 280 -38.01 -28.64 -3.39
C GLU A 280 -38.21 -27.13 -3.57
N ASP A 281 -39.45 -26.67 -3.69
CA ASP A 281 -39.74 -25.24 -3.84
C ASP A 281 -39.58 -24.50 -2.51
N PHE A 282 -39.90 -25.16 -1.38
CA PHE A 282 -39.61 -24.63 -0.05
C PHE A 282 -38.10 -24.48 0.19
N ALA A 283 -37.31 -25.47 -0.23
CA ALA A 283 -35.84 -25.42 -0.14
C ALA A 283 -35.24 -24.24 -0.94
N LYS A 284 -35.74 -23.95 -2.15
CA LYS A 284 -35.28 -22.77 -2.91
C LYS A 284 -35.56 -21.47 -2.16
N ARG A 285 -36.75 -21.34 -1.57
CA ARG A 285 -37.14 -20.16 -0.81
C ARG A 285 -36.33 -19.99 0.48
N ILE A 286 -36.04 -21.09 1.19
CA ILE A 286 -35.12 -21.05 2.34
C ILE A 286 -33.72 -20.62 1.89
N ALA A 287 -33.24 -21.10 0.74
CA ALA A 287 -31.93 -20.69 0.23
C ALA A 287 -31.85 -19.18 0.00
N ASP A 288 -32.91 -18.56 -0.54
CA ASP A 288 -32.96 -17.10 -0.70
C ASP A 288 -33.05 -16.39 0.67
N MET A 289 -33.82 -16.91 1.62
CA MET A 289 -33.87 -16.36 2.97
C MET A 289 -32.51 -16.41 3.67
N LEU A 290 -31.69 -17.44 3.44
CA LEU A 290 -30.35 -17.55 4.04
C LEU A 290 -29.36 -16.49 3.54
N LEU A 291 -29.69 -15.71 2.50
CA LEU A 291 -28.92 -14.52 2.09
C LEU A 291 -29.21 -13.30 2.98
N GLU A 292 -30.37 -13.25 3.63
CA GLU A 292 -30.75 -12.15 4.51
C GLU A 292 -30.17 -12.36 5.91
N PRO A 293 -29.36 -11.42 6.44
CA PRO A 293 -28.71 -11.60 7.73
C PRO A 293 -29.65 -11.90 8.90
N GLU A 294 -30.84 -11.30 8.92
CA GLU A 294 -31.83 -11.52 9.98
C GLU A 294 -32.48 -12.91 9.90
N LYS A 295 -32.74 -13.39 8.69
CA LYS A 295 -33.30 -14.73 8.47
C LYS A 295 -32.26 -15.82 8.73
N PHE A 296 -31.02 -15.60 8.31
CA PHE A 296 -29.91 -16.48 8.62
C PHE A 296 -29.73 -16.66 10.14
N ARG A 297 -29.77 -15.57 10.91
CA ARG A 297 -29.73 -15.64 12.38
C ARG A 297 -30.88 -16.45 12.96
N THR A 298 -32.08 -16.23 12.43
CA THR A 298 -33.29 -16.96 12.85
C THR A 298 -33.12 -18.47 12.66
N PHE A 299 -32.55 -18.90 11.55
CA PHE A 299 -32.36 -20.32 11.23
C PHE A 299 -31.05 -20.92 11.73
N TYR A 300 -30.15 -20.11 12.30
CA TYR A 300 -28.82 -20.55 12.75
C TYR A 300 -28.84 -21.74 13.72
N PRO A 301 -29.73 -21.80 14.74
CA PRO A 301 -29.81 -22.97 15.61
C PRO A 301 -30.13 -24.27 14.86
N LEU A 302 -31.02 -24.19 13.87
CA LEU A 302 -31.42 -25.32 13.03
C LEU A 302 -30.31 -25.70 12.04
N LEU A 303 -29.56 -24.72 11.52
CA LEU A 303 -28.38 -24.97 10.69
C LEU A 303 -27.31 -25.76 11.44
N VAL A 304 -27.03 -25.41 12.69
CA VAL A 304 -26.07 -26.14 13.54
C VAL A 304 -26.56 -27.57 13.78
N GLN A 305 -27.85 -27.76 14.08
CA GLN A 305 -28.46 -29.09 14.22
C GLN A 305 -28.36 -29.92 12.93
N ALA A 306 -28.46 -29.28 11.77
CA ALA A 306 -28.30 -29.89 10.44
C ALA A 306 -26.82 -30.16 10.05
N GLY A 307 -25.87 -29.82 10.94
CA GLY A 307 -24.43 -30.07 10.79
C GLY A 307 -23.64 -28.94 10.14
N PHE A 308 -24.14 -27.71 10.16
CA PHE A 308 -23.38 -26.54 9.72
C PHE A 308 -22.34 -26.16 10.78
N ASN A 309 -21.06 -26.34 10.45
CA ASN A 309 -19.92 -25.95 11.27
C ASN A 309 -19.05 -24.94 10.50
N TYR A 310 -18.57 -23.90 11.18
CA TYR A 310 -17.61 -22.92 10.65
C TYR A 310 -16.16 -23.39 10.87
#